data_AF-A0A1G6UWJ4-F1
#
_entry.id   AF-A0A1G6UWJ4-F1
#
_cell.length_a   1.000
_cell.length_b   1.000
_cell.length_c   1.000
_cell.angle_alpha   90.00
_cell.angle_beta   90.00
_cell.angle_gamma   90.00
#
_symmetry.space_group_name_H-M   'P 1'
#
loop_
_entity.id
_entity.type
_entity.pdbx_description
1 polymer ?
#
loop_
_entity_poly.entity_id
_entity_poly.type
_entity_poly.pdbx_seq_one_letter_code
_entity_poly.pdbx_strand_id
1 'polypeptide(L)'
;MSNNVSNASVKSNPSVKSNPSEITDNSSQKAANTEMTSVATPSESNDDALDVDAIDIDALLDVADAVDVTWVREQHQLAEVINALATCGRVALDTEFIKRDTYYPRLALVQLNTGNHVYLLDAPELQLSELWEALRQVDVAIWHACGEDLGIFYLLSGCPPLTNIFDTQIALSYLTGQLQMGYQQALADQLDMHIDKEHSQSDWLQRPLTDEQEQYAIDDVRYLPALYLSIEHALKAQGLYDYVWADCQLYASDLYDLQHVEDEAMYLTMADYRYNSQQMAILKGIATWREELARATNQPRTFIIKKQAVREIVTEKPNSMRELAHKTTMHRSMLRLYGEELLKIIRNAKNLPPAEHPACLVPPYRSKNKILSKAVQQAIDDHAKAIGMPSSVLMRKKWLGQLYEVIALDKNLSELPQGLKGWRNDWVVQTLIPVISKHKTELQQGMGIR
;
A
#
# COMPACT_ATOMS: atom_id res chain seq x y z
N MET A 1 -34.76 15.45 -13.80
CA MET A 1 -34.62 16.92 -13.73
C MET A 1 -33.14 17.22 -13.73
N SER A 2 -32.67 17.84 -14.80
CA SER A 2 -31.26 18.09 -15.11
C SER A 2 -30.68 19.15 -14.19
N ASN A 3 -29.47 18.95 -13.68
CA ASN A 3 -28.66 20.04 -13.14
C ASN A 3 -27.21 19.91 -13.63
N ASN A 4 -26.85 20.86 -14.51
CA ASN A 4 -25.50 21.20 -14.91
C ASN A 4 -24.75 21.81 -13.73
N VAL A 5 -23.49 21.41 -13.52
CA VAL A 5 -22.54 22.18 -12.72
C VAL A 5 -21.39 22.59 -13.63
N SER A 6 -21.24 23.90 -13.78
CA SER A 6 -20.27 24.57 -14.62
C SER A 6 -18.95 24.77 -13.86
N ASN A 7 -17.86 24.32 -14.46
CA ASN A 7 -16.49 24.62 -14.01
C ASN A 7 -16.15 26.10 -14.23
N ALA A 8 -15.65 26.77 -13.19
CA ALA A 8 -15.05 28.09 -13.29
C ALA A 8 -13.61 28.06 -12.76
N SER A 9 -12.67 28.29 -13.68
CA SER A 9 -11.24 28.44 -13.47
C SER A 9 -10.91 29.75 -12.75
N VAL A 10 -10.03 29.72 -11.75
CA VAL A 10 -9.42 30.93 -11.16
C VAL A 10 -7.93 30.94 -11.47
N LYS A 11 -7.51 32.04 -12.08
CA LYS A 11 -6.14 32.36 -12.48
C LYS A 11 -5.30 32.92 -11.31
N SER A 12 -4.01 32.65 -11.45
CA SER A 12 -2.81 33.14 -10.76
C SER A 12 -2.63 34.67 -10.64
N ASN A 13 -1.99 35.12 -9.55
CA ASN A 13 -0.80 36.02 -9.45
C ASN A 13 -0.71 36.69 -8.04
N PRO A 14 0.42 37.34 -7.66
CA PRO A 14 1.83 36.96 -7.81
C PRO A 14 2.66 37.17 -6.51
N SER A 15 3.92 36.77 -6.64
CA SER A 15 5.12 37.00 -5.82
C SER A 15 5.27 38.31 -5.02
N VAL A 16 5.76 38.17 -3.79
CA VAL A 16 6.38 39.27 -3.01
C VAL A 16 7.85 38.91 -2.74
N LYS A 17 8.74 39.78 -3.23
CA LYS A 17 10.17 39.85 -2.91
C LYS A 17 10.36 40.53 -1.56
N SER A 18 11.29 40.04 -0.74
CA SER A 18 12.02 40.87 0.22
C SER A 18 13.49 40.48 0.20
N ASN A 19 14.35 41.50 0.09
CA ASN A 19 15.81 41.42 0.04
C ASN A 19 16.38 41.78 1.43
N PRO A 20 17.68 41.50 1.67
CA PRO A 20 18.23 41.25 3.00
C PRO A 20 18.72 42.51 3.70
N SER A 21 18.91 42.41 5.02
CA SER A 21 19.69 43.37 5.81
C SER A 21 20.89 42.66 6.44
N GLU A 22 22.07 43.14 6.07
CA GLU A 22 23.34 42.97 6.78
C GLU A 22 23.25 43.55 8.20
N ILE A 23 24.04 43.03 9.14
CA ILE A 23 25.06 43.79 9.90
C ILE A 23 25.71 42.93 11.02
N THR A 24 27.03 42.83 10.89
CA THR A 24 28.14 42.71 11.89
C THR A 24 28.41 41.42 12.67
N ASP A 25 29.53 40.81 12.25
CA ASP A 25 30.70 40.42 13.06
C ASP A 25 30.71 40.84 14.54
N ASN A 26 30.99 39.86 15.41
CA ASN A 26 32.09 40.04 16.36
C ASN A 26 32.76 38.71 16.71
N SER A 27 34.08 38.72 16.54
CA SER A 27 35.00 37.63 16.85
C SER A 27 35.43 37.71 18.32
N SER A 28 35.66 36.57 18.96
CA SER A 28 36.64 36.45 20.05
C SER A 28 37.00 34.99 20.29
N GLN A 29 38.23 34.67 19.88
CA GLN A 29 38.97 33.47 20.21
C GLN A 29 39.28 33.40 21.71
N LYS A 30 39.28 32.19 22.27
CA LYS A 30 40.24 31.79 23.30
C LYS A 30 40.46 30.28 23.27
N ALA A 31 41.71 29.90 23.04
CA ALA A 31 42.25 28.55 23.07
C ALA A 31 43.01 28.32 24.38
N ALA A 32 42.99 27.08 24.88
CA ALA A 32 44.04 26.35 25.61
C ALA A 32 43.47 24.96 25.96
N ASN A 33 43.97 23.86 25.38
CA ASN A 33 45.02 22.96 25.92
C ASN A 33 44.73 22.45 27.33
N THR A 34 44.94 21.21 27.75
CA THR A 34 45.35 19.88 27.26
C THR A 34 45.32 19.03 28.54
N GLU A 35 44.83 17.78 28.54
CA GLU A 35 45.49 16.67 29.26
C GLU A 35 44.78 15.33 29.05
N MET A 36 45.57 14.36 28.57
CA MET A 36 45.29 12.93 28.64
C MET A 36 45.69 12.41 30.01
N THR A 37 44.84 11.60 30.64
CA THR A 37 45.27 10.60 31.63
C THR A 37 44.51 9.29 31.42
N SER A 38 45.28 8.22 31.49
CA SER A 38 45.00 6.83 31.15
C SER A 38 44.31 6.03 32.26
N VAL A 39 43.42 5.12 31.83
CA VAL A 39 43.19 3.73 32.28
C VAL A 39 42.92 3.46 33.77
N ALA A 40 41.72 2.93 34.04
CA ALA A 40 41.52 1.80 34.94
C ALA A 40 40.23 1.04 34.55
N THR A 41 40.35 -0.24 34.20
CA THR A 41 39.26 -1.21 34.12
C THR A 41 38.79 -1.61 35.54
N PRO A 42 37.52 -2.02 35.66
CA PRO A 42 37.27 -3.27 36.35
C PRO A 42 36.34 -4.18 35.54
N SER A 43 36.79 -5.41 35.38
CA SER A 43 36.00 -6.58 35.03
C SER A 43 35.32 -7.14 36.28
N GLU A 44 34.05 -7.52 36.13
CA GLU A 44 33.40 -8.76 36.60
C GLU A 44 31.99 -8.55 37.16
N SER A 45 31.07 -9.25 36.49
CA SER A 45 29.85 -9.88 36.99
C SER A 45 28.89 -9.05 37.85
N ASN A 46 27.84 -8.56 37.20
CA ASN A 46 26.49 -8.61 37.74
C ASN A 46 25.59 -9.19 36.63
N ASP A 47 25.47 -10.52 36.61
CA ASP A 47 24.22 -11.16 36.19
C ASP A 47 23.14 -10.68 37.18
N ASP A 48 21.93 -10.44 36.69
CA ASP A 48 20.78 -9.79 37.36
C ASP A 48 20.67 -8.27 37.14
N ALA A 49 20.71 -7.85 35.88
CA ALA A 49 19.88 -6.71 35.47
C ALA A 49 18.45 -7.24 35.29
N LEU A 50 17.63 -7.09 36.34
CA LEU A 50 16.18 -7.24 36.26
C LEU A 50 15.67 -6.36 35.10
N ASP A 51 15.03 -6.98 34.13
CA ASP A 51 14.42 -6.34 32.96
C ASP A 51 13.16 -5.58 33.42
N VAL A 52 13.29 -4.29 33.73
CA VAL A 52 12.20 -3.45 34.29
C VAL A 52 11.35 -2.79 33.19
N ASP A 53 11.61 -3.07 31.91
CA ASP A 53 10.92 -2.46 30.77
C ASP A 53 10.09 -3.45 29.92
N ALA A 54 9.93 -4.70 30.36
CA ALA A 54 9.08 -5.65 29.65
C ALA A 54 7.61 -5.22 29.72
N ILE A 55 6.96 -5.08 28.56
CA ILE A 55 5.51 -4.91 28.48
C ILE A 55 4.84 -6.10 29.18
N ASP A 56 3.94 -5.80 30.11
CA ASP A 56 3.08 -6.79 30.75
C ASP A 56 2.00 -7.24 29.76
N ILE A 57 2.31 -8.30 28.99
CA ILE A 57 1.41 -8.85 27.97
C ILE A 57 0.12 -9.35 28.63
N ASP A 58 0.21 -10.06 29.76
CA ASP A 58 -0.96 -10.60 30.46
C ASP A 58 -1.93 -9.48 30.84
N ALA A 59 -1.43 -8.36 31.37
CA ALA A 59 -2.26 -7.20 31.67
C ALA A 59 -2.90 -6.57 30.42
N LEU A 60 -2.23 -6.58 29.27
CA LEU A 60 -2.82 -6.12 28.01
C LEU A 60 -3.94 -7.05 27.52
N LEU A 61 -3.78 -8.36 27.71
CA LEU A 61 -4.78 -9.35 27.33
C LEU A 61 -6.00 -9.30 28.25
N ASP A 62 -5.81 -9.12 29.56
CA ASP A 62 -6.89 -8.93 30.52
C ASP A 62 -7.78 -7.72 30.14
N VAL A 63 -7.16 -6.63 29.65
CA VAL A 63 -7.91 -5.45 29.16
C VAL A 63 -8.68 -5.78 27.88
N ALA A 64 -8.08 -6.52 26.95
CA ALA A 64 -8.75 -6.92 25.72
C ALA A 64 -9.93 -7.89 25.97
N ASP A 65 -9.79 -8.76 26.96
CA ASP A 65 -10.82 -9.73 27.35
C ASP A 65 -12.01 -9.08 28.05
N ALA A 66 -11.76 -7.98 28.78
CA ALA A 66 -12.79 -7.21 29.49
C ALA A 66 -13.44 -6.10 28.65
N VAL A 67 -13.17 -6.03 27.34
CA VAL A 67 -13.65 -4.95 26.47
C VAL A 67 -15.18 -4.96 26.33
N ASP A 68 -15.82 -3.80 26.54
CA ASP A 68 -17.26 -3.66 26.31
C ASP A 68 -17.54 -3.64 24.80
N VAL A 69 -18.68 -4.20 24.38
CA VAL A 69 -19.08 -4.26 22.97
C VAL A 69 -20.41 -3.54 22.77
N THR A 70 -20.52 -2.73 21.72
CA THR A 70 -21.77 -2.04 21.36
C THR A 70 -22.05 -2.09 19.87
N TRP A 71 -23.27 -2.51 19.54
CA TRP A 71 -23.80 -2.40 18.18
C TRP A 71 -24.30 -0.99 17.87
N VAL A 72 -23.87 -0.49 16.73
CA VAL A 72 -24.30 0.78 16.14
C VAL A 72 -25.08 0.45 14.87
N ARG A 73 -26.41 0.50 14.95
CA ARG A 73 -27.34 0.12 13.88
C ARG A 73 -28.21 1.28 13.41
N GLU A 74 -28.28 2.35 14.20
CA GLU A 74 -29.04 3.55 13.89
C GLU A 74 -28.11 4.76 13.79
N GLN A 75 -28.36 5.65 12.82
CA GLN A 75 -27.52 6.81 12.55
C GLN A 75 -27.22 7.68 13.79
N HIS A 76 -28.20 7.85 14.70
CA HIS A 76 -28.03 8.69 15.88
C HIS A 76 -26.99 8.15 16.87
N GLN A 77 -26.72 6.83 16.85
CA GLN A 77 -25.73 6.17 17.70
C GLN A 77 -24.29 6.48 17.26
N LEU A 78 -24.07 6.92 16.01
CA LEU A 78 -22.72 7.29 15.52
C LEU A 78 -22.12 8.49 16.29
N ALA A 79 -22.95 9.36 16.86
CA ALA A 79 -22.47 10.50 17.63
C ALA A 79 -21.63 10.06 18.84
N GLU A 80 -21.99 8.94 19.48
CA GLU A 80 -21.22 8.36 20.58
C GLU A 80 -19.84 7.89 20.12
N VAL A 81 -19.80 7.14 19.00
CA VAL A 81 -18.56 6.64 18.40
C VAL A 81 -17.63 7.79 18.02
N ILE A 82 -18.17 8.83 17.37
CA ILE A 82 -17.39 10.02 16.96
C ILE A 82 -16.79 10.73 18.18
N ASN A 83 -17.55 10.87 19.28
CA ASN A 83 -17.04 11.45 20.52
C ASN A 83 -15.93 10.60 21.14
N ALA A 84 -16.05 9.27 21.10
CA ALA A 84 -15.02 8.36 21.57
C ALA A 84 -13.72 8.51 20.76
N LEU A 85 -13.83 8.53 19.41
CA LEU A 85 -12.69 8.75 18.51
C LEU A 85 -11.95 10.07 18.79
N ALA A 86 -12.66 11.12 19.17
CA ALA A 86 -12.06 12.42 19.47
C ALA A 86 -11.16 12.41 20.73
N THR A 87 -11.21 11.37 21.56
CA THR A 87 -10.50 11.33 22.86
C THR A 87 -9.64 10.09 23.08
N CYS A 88 -9.80 9.03 22.29
CA CYS A 88 -9.09 7.76 22.51
C CYS A 88 -7.60 7.81 22.17
N GLY A 89 -7.17 8.80 21.38
CA GLY A 89 -5.80 8.94 20.86
C GLY A 89 -5.45 7.88 19.81
N ARG A 90 -5.75 6.60 20.09
CA ARG A 90 -5.53 5.48 19.19
C ARG A 90 -6.81 4.69 18.99
N VAL A 91 -7.01 4.16 17.79
CA VAL A 91 -8.14 3.29 17.48
C VAL A 91 -7.66 2.14 16.62
N ALA A 92 -8.05 0.92 16.96
CA ALA A 92 -7.87 -0.23 16.08
C ALA A 92 -9.12 -0.43 15.21
N LEU A 93 -8.93 -0.78 13.94
CA LEU A 93 -10.01 -0.89 12.96
C LEU A 93 -9.85 -2.13 12.11
N ASP A 94 -10.99 -2.74 11.78
CA ASP A 94 -11.11 -3.77 10.74
C ASP A 94 -12.45 -3.60 9.98
N THR A 95 -12.56 -4.16 8.77
CA THR A 95 -13.81 -4.10 7.99
C THR A 95 -14.20 -5.42 7.37
N GLU A 96 -15.51 -5.69 7.35
CA GLU A 96 -16.06 -6.83 6.61
C GLU A 96 -16.84 -6.38 5.37
N PHE A 97 -16.62 -7.08 4.25
CA PHE A 97 -17.18 -6.67 2.96
C PHE A 97 -17.35 -7.83 1.98
N ILE A 98 -18.22 -7.62 0.98
CA ILE A 98 -18.43 -8.56 -0.12
C ILE A 98 -17.88 -7.99 -1.43
N LYS A 99 -17.00 -8.75 -2.09
CA LYS A 99 -16.30 -8.34 -3.33
C LYS A 99 -16.26 -9.47 -4.39
N ARG A 100 -17.40 -10.12 -4.64
CA ARG A 100 -17.47 -11.28 -5.55
C ARG A 100 -18.27 -11.04 -6.83
N ASP A 101 -19.37 -10.31 -6.74
CA ASP A 101 -20.40 -10.22 -7.78
C ASP A 101 -20.60 -8.81 -8.33
N THR A 102 -19.93 -7.82 -7.73
CA THR A 102 -20.03 -6.40 -8.07
C THR A 102 -18.66 -5.80 -8.35
N TYR A 103 -18.64 -4.67 -9.08
CA TYR A 103 -17.40 -3.94 -9.35
C TYR A 103 -16.89 -3.25 -8.09
N TYR A 104 -17.80 -2.57 -7.38
CA TYR A 104 -17.51 -1.93 -6.10
C TYR A 104 -17.75 -2.91 -4.96
N PRO A 105 -16.81 -3.06 -4.01
CA PRO A 105 -17.05 -3.84 -2.80
C PRO A 105 -18.23 -3.25 -2.02
N ARG A 106 -19.00 -4.12 -1.38
CA ARG A 106 -20.10 -3.75 -0.48
C ARG A 106 -19.61 -3.89 0.95
N LEU A 107 -19.34 -2.76 1.60
CA LEU A 107 -19.02 -2.71 3.02
C LEU A 107 -20.22 -3.20 3.83
N ALA A 108 -19.97 -4.13 4.75
CA ALA A 108 -20.98 -4.84 5.52
C ALA A 108 -20.85 -4.58 7.02
N LEU A 109 -19.63 -4.44 7.54
CA LEU A 109 -19.36 -4.12 8.93
C LEU A 109 -18.11 -3.24 9.04
N VAL A 110 -18.08 -2.37 10.04
CA VAL A 110 -16.88 -1.66 10.48
C VAL A 110 -16.70 -1.93 11.96
N GLN A 111 -15.52 -2.38 12.35
CA GLN A 111 -15.17 -2.70 13.72
C GLN A 111 -14.19 -1.66 14.23
N LEU A 112 -14.45 -1.07 15.39
CA LEU A 112 -13.59 -0.05 16.01
C LEU A 112 -13.32 -0.43 17.44
N ASN A 113 -12.04 -0.50 17.83
CA ASN A 113 -11.64 -0.61 19.23
C ASN A 113 -10.94 0.67 19.67
N THR A 114 -11.56 1.39 20.59
CA THR A 114 -11.04 2.65 21.16
C THR A 114 -10.15 2.46 22.39
N GLY A 115 -9.79 1.20 22.68
CA GLY A 115 -8.92 0.78 23.78
C GLY A 115 -9.68 -0.05 24.82
N ASN A 116 -10.79 0.48 25.32
CA ASN A 116 -11.65 -0.16 26.32
C ASN A 116 -13.06 -0.48 25.81
N HIS A 117 -13.36 -0.17 24.55
CA HIS A 117 -14.67 -0.37 23.96
C HIS A 117 -14.57 -0.73 22.48
N VAL A 118 -15.27 -1.80 22.08
CA VAL A 118 -15.45 -2.24 20.70
C VAL A 118 -16.83 -1.80 20.18
N TYR A 119 -16.84 -1.11 19.05
CA TYR A 119 -18.06 -0.76 18.33
C TYR A 119 -18.19 -1.60 17.06
N LEU A 120 -19.35 -2.22 16.86
CA LEU A 120 -19.72 -2.93 15.65
C LEU A 120 -20.74 -2.09 14.88
N LEU A 121 -20.31 -1.49 13.77
CA LEU A 121 -21.13 -0.57 12.98
C LEU A 121 -21.75 -1.30 11.78
N ASP A 122 -23.08 -1.38 11.74
CA ASP A 122 -23.83 -1.99 10.65
C ASP A 122 -23.81 -1.08 9.40
N ALA A 123 -22.73 -1.18 8.62
CA ALA A 123 -22.42 -0.22 7.54
C ALA A 123 -23.56 0.01 6.52
N PRO A 124 -24.34 -1.01 6.08
CA PRO A 124 -25.50 -0.80 5.21
C PRO A 124 -26.59 0.14 5.76
N GLU A 125 -26.72 0.26 7.08
CA GLU A 125 -27.76 1.08 7.74
C GLU A 125 -27.28 2.50 8.09
N LEU A 126 -26.00 2.81 7.80
CA LEU A 126 -25.32 4.00 8.29
C LEU A 126 -24.74 4.88 7.17
N GLN A 127 -24.76 6.19 7.41
CA GLN A 127 -23.99 7.18 6.64
C GLN A 127 -22.68 7.45 7.37
N LEU A 128 -21.58 6.90 6.84
CA LEU A 128 -20.28 6.84 7.52
C LEU A 128 -19.36 8.03 7.23
N SER A 129 -19.79 9.03 6.44
CA SER A 129 -18.92 10.16 6.06
C SER A 129 -18.34 10.91 7.25
N GLU A 130 -19.13 11.17 8.29
CA GLU A 130 -18.66 11.85 9.51
C GLU A 130 -17.71 10.96 10.33
N LEU A 131 -17.94 9.65 10.34
CA LEU A 131 -17.04 8.68 10.98
C LEU A 131 -15.67 8.70 10.31
N TRP A 132 -15.63 8.71 8.96
CA TRP A 132 -14.38 8.73 8.21
C TRP A 132 -13.56 10.00 8.45
N GLU A 133 -14.23 11.15 8.57
CA GLU A 133 -13.55 12.39 8.95
C GLU A 133 -13.06 12.36 10.40
N ALA A 134 -13.83 11.78 11.33
CA ALA A 134 -13.39 11.61 12.72
C ALA A 134 -12.17 10.69 12.83
N LEU A 135 -12.16 9.56 12.09
CA LEU A 135 -11.04 8.63 12.03
C LEU A 135 -9.74 9.29 11.54
N ARG A 136 -9.82 10.33 10.71
CA ARG A 136 -8.64 11.09 10.27
C ARG A 136 -8.01 11.94 11.35
N GLN A 137 -8.77 12.29 12.39
CA GLN A 137 -8.33 13.17 13.46
C GLN A 137 -7.72 12.41 14.64
N VAL A 138 -7.78 11.07 14.68
CA VAL A 138 -7.12 10.30 15.73
C VAL A 138 -5.60 10.34 15.54
N ASP A 139 -4.84 10.19 16.62
CA ASP A 139 -3.37 10.23 16.55
C ASP A 139 -2.83 8.99 15.84
N VAL A 140 -3.38 7.80 16.12
CA VAL A 140 -2.99 6.53 15.46
C VAL A 140 -4.20 5.66 15.15
N ALA A 141 -4.40 5.38 13.86
CA ALA A 141 -5.31 4.35 13.36
C ALA A 141 -4.52 3.05 13.12
N ILE A 142 -4.77 2.05 13.96
CA ILE A 142 -4.08 0.76 13.97
C ILE A 142 -4.86 -0.22 13.11
N TRP A 143 -4.14 -0.89 12.22
CA TRP A 143 -4.69 -1.91 11.34
C TRP A 143 -3.79 -3.15 11.31
N HIS A 144 -4.30 -4.25 10.77
CA HIS A 144 -3.49 -5.38 10.35
C HIS A 144 -3.74 -5.68 8.88
N ALA A 145 -2.71 -5.55 8.03
CA ALA A 145 -2.83 -5.84 6.59
C ALA A 145 -3.91 -5.01 5.88
N CYS A 146 -3.92 -3.70 6.11
CA CYS A 146 -5.00 -2.74 5.78
C CYS A 146 -5.28 -2.51 4.28
N GLY A 147 -4.70 -3.31 3.38
CA GLY A 147 -4.67 -3.03 1.95
C GLY A 147 -6.05 -2.97 1.29
N GLU A 148 -6.95 -3.88 1.66
CA GLU A 148 -8.32 -3.87 1.13
C GLU A 148 -9.21 -2.86 1.87
N ASP A 149 -9.04 -2.73 3.19
CA ASP A 149 -9.80 -1.81 4.02
C ASP A 149 -9.56 -0.35 3.62
N LEU A 150 -8.30 0.04 3.42
CA LEU A 150 -7.96 1.37 2.93
C LEU A 150 -8.51 1.60 1.52
N GLY A 151 -8.53 0.57 0.68
CA GLY A 151 -9.18 0.64 -0.63
C GLY A 151 -10.67 0.98 -0.53
N ILE A 152 -11.37 0.38 0.43
CA ILE A 152 -12.78 0.65 0.71
C ILE A 152 -12.95 2.04 1.34
N PHE A 153 -12.11 2.40 2.30
CA PHE A 153 -12.09 3.71 2.93
C PHE A 153 -11.96 4.81 1.86
N TYR A 154 -10.99 4.74 0.95
CA TYR A 154 -10.80 5.75 -0.09
C TYR A 154 -11.93 5.77 -1.12
N LEU A 155 -12.54 4.62 -1.40
CA LEU A 155 -13.71 4.55 -2.28
C LEU A 155 -14.94 5.24 -1.66
N LEU A 156 -15.16 5.08 -0.35
CA LEU A 156 -16.40 5.51 0.30
C LEU A 156 -16.31 6.88 1.00
N SER A 157 -15.12 7.29 1.45
CA SER A 157 -14.95 8.50 2.26
C SER A 157 -14.77 9.79 1.43
N GLY A 158 -14.17 9.70 0.24
CA GLY A 158 -13.71 10.88 -0.49
C GLY A 158 -12.57 11.64 0.19
N CYS A 159 -11.98 11.07 1.25
CA CYS A 159 -10.89 11.68 2.00
C CYS A 159 -9.54 11.57 1.25
N PRO A 160 -8.59 12.49 1.50
CA PRO A 160 -7.20 12.34 1.06
C PRO A 160 -6.51 11.15 1.76
N PRO A 161 -5.29 10.77 1.31
CA PRO A 161 -4.51 9.71 1.96
C PRO A 161 -4.42 9.89 3.47
N LEU A 162 -4.61 8.80 4.21
CA LEU A 162 -4.45 8.79 5.67
C LEU A 162 -2.98 8.92 6.05
N THR A 163 -2.70 9.78 7.03
CA THR A 163 -1.32 10.05 7.53
C THR A 163 -1.08 9.49 8.94
N ASN A 164 -2.12 9.00 9.59
CA ASN A 164 -2.12 8.49 10.96
C ASN A 164 -2.19 6.95 11.02
N ILE A 165 -1.84 6.26 9.94
CA ILE A 165 -1.95 4.80 9.84
C ILE A 165 -0.73 4.10 10.44
N PHE A 166 -0.98 3.08 11.25
CA PHE A 166 0.00 2.07 11.64
C PHE A 166 -0.50 0.68 11.26
N ASP A 167 0.16 0.03 10.30
CA ASP A 167 -0.16 -1.35 9.90
C ASP A 167 0.79 -2.33 10.60
N THR A 168 0.23 -3.16 11.48
CA THR A 168 0.99 -4.15 12.25
C THR A 168 1.64 -5.23 11.36
N GLN A 169 1.10 -5.56 10.18
CA GLN A 169 1.75 -6.48 9.23
C GLN A 169 3.02 -5.85 8.62
N ILE A 170 2.96 -4.56 8.27
CA ILE A 170 4.15 -3.83 7.82
C ILE A 170 5.18 -3.80 8.94
N ALA A 171 4.76 -3.44 10.14
CA ALA A 171 5.62 -3.37 11.32
C ALA A 171 6.31 -4.71 11.65
N LEU A 172 5.58 -5.81 11.61
CA LEU A 172 6.12 -7.16 11.84
C LEU A 172 7.11 -7.58 10.77
N SER A 173 6.97 -7.09 9.54
CA SER A 173 7.95 -7.36 8.49
C SER A 173 9.33 -6.81 8.82
N TYR A 174 9.42 -5.70 9.57
CA TYR A 174 10.68 -5.13 10.03
C TYR A 174 11.31 -5.97 11.13
N LEU A 175 10.50 -6.52 12.04
CA LEU A 175 10.99 -7.35 13.14
C LEU A 175 11.38 -8.77 12.70
N THR A 176 10.63 -9.34 11.75
CA THR A 176 10.72 -10.78 11.43
C THR A 176 11.24 -11.08 10.02
N GLY A 177 11.22 -10.10 9.11
CA GLY A 177 11.49 -10.28 7.69
C GLY A 177 10.35 -10.93 6.90
N GLN A 178 9.25 -11.34 7.57
CA GLN A 178 8.07 -11.91 6.92
C GLN A 178 7.17 -10.79 6.41
N LEU A 179 7.09 -10.63 5.08
CA LEU A 179 6.33 -9.53 4.46
C LEU A 179 4.80 -9.68 4.54
N GLN A 180 4.31 -10.89 4.81
CA GLN A 180 2.89 -11.25 4.79
C GLN A 180 2.57 -12.18 5.95
N MET A 181 2.74 -11.66 7.17
CA MET A 181 2.30 -12.36 8.39
C MET A 181 0.82 -12.10 8.58
N GLY A 182 0.01 -13.16 8.72
CA GLY A 182 -1.43 -13.02 9.00
C GLY A 182 -1.70 -12.72 10.48
N TYR A 183 -2.87 -12.15 10.78
CA TYR A 183 -3.22 -11.65 12.12
C TYR A 183 -3.10 -12.73 13.21
N GLN A 184 -3.64 -13.91 12.97
CA GLN A 184 -3.55 -15.03 13.92
C GLN A 184 -2.11 -15.46 14.21
N GLN A 185 -1.25 -15.48 13.18
CA GLN A 185 0.15 -15.79 13.38
C GLN A 185 0.83 -14.66 14.16
N ALA A 186 0.46 -13.40 13.90
CA ALA A 186 0.97 -12.27 14.67
C ALA A 186 0.58 -12.34 16.16
N LEU A 187 -0.67 -12.69 16.46
CA LEU A 187 -1.12 -12.88 17.85
C LEU A 187 -0.37 -14.02 18.54
N ALA A 188 -0.20 -15.16 17.86
CA ALA A 188 0.54 -16.29 18.41
C ALA A 188 2.02 -15.95 18.64
N ASP A 189 2.67 -15.34 17.65
CA ASP A 189 4.12 -15.05 17.69
C ASP A 189 4.45 -13.90 18.67
N GLN A 190 3.55 -12.93 18.88
CA GLN A 190 3.83 -11.73 19.68
C GLN A 190 3.18 -11.73 21.07
N LEU A 191 2.05 -12.42 21.24
CA LEU A 191 1.24 -12.40 22.46
C LEU A 191 0.97 -13.80 23.02
N ASP A 192 1.50 -14.86 22.42
CA ASP A 192 1.20 -16.28 22.75
C ASP A 192 -0.31 -16.61 22.70
N MET A 193 -1.06 -15.86 21.90
CA MET A 193 -2.51 -15.97 21.80
C MET A 193 -2.96 -16.74 20.56
N HIS A 194 -3.99 -17.57 20.75
CA HIS A 194 -4.59 -18.36 19.69
C HIS A 194 -6.08 -18.04 19.58
N ILE A 195 -6.52 -17.67 18.38
CA ILE A 195 -7.94 -17.43 18.06
C ILE A 195 -8.39 -18.41 16.97
N ASP A 196 -9.64 -18.85 17.04
CA ASP A 196 -10.17 -19.86 16.11
C ASP A 196 -10.44 -19.29 14.71
N LYS A 197 -10.28 -20.14 13.68
CA LYS A 197 -10.46 -19.80 12.26
C LYS A 197 -11.87 -20.14 11.76
N GLU A 198 -12.87 -19.36 12.10
CA GLU A 198 -14.17 -19.54 11.46
C GLU A 198 -14.72 -18.18 11.02
N HIS A 199 -15.26 -18.10 9.78
CA HIS A 199 -16.03 -16.98 9.21
C HIS A 199 -15.39 -15.92 8.29
N SER A 200 -14.08 -15.94 8.00
CA SER A 200 -13.47 -15.01 7.00
C SER A 200 -14.06 -15.07 5.57
N GLN A 201 -14.82 -16.13 5.23
CA GLN A 201 -15.55 -16.26 3.96
C GLN A 201 -17.05 -16.47 4.18
N SER A 202 -17.65 -15.70 5.10
CA SER A 202 -19.08 -15.75 5.39
C SER A 202 -19.91 -14.76 4.53
N ASP A 203 -21.24 -14.89 4.58
CA ASP A 203 -22.14 -13.86 4.07
C ASP A 203 -22.27 -12.73 5.10
N TRP A 204 -21.38 -11.75 5.03
CA TRP A 204 -21.35 -10.60 5.94
C TRP A 204 -22.52 -9.64 5.78
N LEU A 205 -23.30 -9.77 4.71
CA LEU A 205 -24.52 -8.98 4.49
C LEU A 205 -25.77 -9.64 5.08
N GLN A 206 -25.65 -10.87 5.60
CA GLN A 206 -26.74 -11.53 6.30
C GLN A 206 -27.13 -10.72 7.54
N ARG A 207 -28.45 -10.59 7.79
CA ARG A 207 -28.97 -10.00 9.03
C ARG A 207 -30.05 -10.89 9.67
N PRO A 208 -29.99 -11.13 10.99
CA PRO A 208 -28.87 -10.79 11.89
C PRO A 208 -27.59 -11.58 11.52
N LEU A 209 -26.42 -11.07 11.91
CA LEU A 209 -25.20 -11.88 11.91
C LEU A 209 -25.37 -13.05 12.89
N THR A 210 -24.66 -14.15 12.66
CA THR A 210 -24.61 -15.24 13.65
C THR A 210 -23.70 -14.84 14.82
N ASP A 211 -23.89 -15.48 15.97
CA ASP A 211 -23.06 -15.23 17.17
C ASP A 211 -21.58 -15.46 16.86
N GLU A 212 -21.25 -16.43 16.00
CA GLU A 212 -19.87 -16.71 15.59
C GLU A 212 -19.29 -15.64 14.65
N GLN A 213 -20.09 -15.08 13.74
CA GLN A 213 -19.66 -13.94 12.91
C GLN A 213 -19.41 -12.70 13.76
N GLU A 214 -20.27 -12.45 14.74
CA GLU A 214 -20.13 -11.33 15.66
C GLU A 214 -18.87 -11.49 16.52
N GLN A 215 -18.64 -12.68 17.10
CA GLN A 215 -17.45 -12.96 17.89
C GLN A 215 -16.17 -12.82 17.06
N TYR A 216 -16.16 -13.35 15.83
CA TYR A 216 -15.04 -13.19 14.90
C TYR A 216 -14.71 -11.71 14.66
N ALA A 217 -15.73 -10.90 14.35
CA ALA A 217 -15.54 -9.48 14.09
C ALA A 217 -15.01 -8.71 15.31
N ILE A 218 -15.40 -9.11 16.52
CA ILE A 218 -14.86 -8.54 17.77
C ILE A 218 -13.38 -8.90 17.93
N ASP A 219 -13.02 -10.18 17.72
CA ASP A 219 -11.65 -10.67 17.92
C ASP A 219 -10.63 -10.05 16.94
N ASP A 220 -11.07 -9.68 15.74
CA ASP A 220 -10.22 -9.00 14.74
C ASP A 220 -9.75 -7.59 15.18
N VAL A 221 -10.42 -6.97 16.16
CA VAL A 221 -10.00 -5.67 16.72
C VAL A 221 -9.71 -5.67 18.22
N ARG A 222 -10.16 -6.66 18.99
CA ARG A 222 -10.00 -6.61 20.47
C ARG A 222 -8.55 -6.71 20.91
N TYR A 223 -7.76 -7.57 20.27
CA TYR A 223 -6.34 -7.80 20.61
C TYR A 223 -5.37 -6.92 19.82
N LEU A 224 -5.86 -6.23 18.79
CA LEU A 224 -5.04 -5.41 17.90
C LEU A 224 -4.33 -4.24 18.63
N PRO A 225 -4.92 -3.57 19.65
CA PRO A 225 -4.19 -2.61 20.48
C PRO A 225 -3.03 -3.23 21.28
N ALA A 226 -3.22 -4.43 21.84
CA ALA A 226 -2.17 -5.14 22.57
C ALA A 226 -1.02 -5.53 21.63
N LEU A 227 -1.37 -6.04 20.44
CA LEU A 227 -0.41 -6.36 19.39
C LEU A 227 0.39 -5.11 18.97
N TYR A 228 -0.29 -3.98 18.75
CA TYR A 228 0.36 -2.70 18.46
C TYR A 228 1.38 -2.30 19.53
N LEU A 229 1.00 -2.36 20.81
CA LEU A 229 1.86 -1.95 21.92
C LEU A 229 3.13 -2.82 22.01
N SER A 230 2.97 -4.14 21.88
CA SER A 230 4.10 -5.09 21.85
C SER A 230 5.07 -4.77 20.70
N ILE A 231 4.55 -4.58 19.49
CA ILE A 231 5.34 -4.26 18.29
C ILE A 231 5.99 -2.88 18.41
N GLU A 232 5.26 -1.87 18.89
CA GLU A 232 5.75 -0.50 19.06
C GLU A 232 6.97 -0.48 19.99
N HIS A 233 6.90 -1.19 21.12
CA HIS A 233 8.01 -1.31 22.05
C HIS A 233 9.23 -1.98 21.42
N ALA A 234 9.02 -3.12 20.74
CA ALA A 234 10.11 -3.83 20.05
C ALA A 234 10.78 -2.95 18.96
N LEU A 235 9.98 -2.20 18.20
CA LEU A 235 10.50 -1.29 17.17
C LEU A 235 11.25 -0.09 17.77
N LYS A 236 10.75 0.49 18.88
CA LYS A 236 11.40 1.60 19.57
C LYS A 236 12.74 1.17 20.17
N ALA A 237 12.80 -0.03 20.77
CA ALA A 237 14.04 -0.60 21.28
C ALA A 237 15.11 -0.80 20.19
N GLN A 238 14.69 -1.08 18.95
CA GLN A 238 15.58 -1.24 17.78
C GLN A 238 15.80 0.06 16.99
N GLY A 239 15.15 1.17 17.36
CA GLY A 239 15.21 2.43 16.60
C GLY A 239 14.57 2.35 15.21
N LEU A 240 13.62 1.44 15.00
CA LEU A 240 13.00 1.17 13.69
C LEU A 240 11.61 1.80 13.52
N TYR A 241 11.01 2.34 14.59
CA TYR A 241 9.63 2.83 14.60
C TYR A 241 9.36 3.88 13.52
N ASP A 242 10.22 4.89 13.38
CA ASP A 242 10.02 5.98 12.41
C ASP A 242 10.06 5.48 10.96
N TYR A 243 10.86 4.45 10.66
CA TYR A 243 10.89 3.84 9.33
C TYR A 243 9.60 3.09 9.02
N VAL A 244 9.03 2.39 10.01
CA VAL A 244 7.74 1.71 9.89
C VAL A 244 6.62 2.72 9.68
N TRP A 245 6.60 3.79 10.48
CA TRP A 245 5.63 4.87 10.36
C TRP A 245 5.64 5.48 8.96
N ALA A 246 6.83 5.82 8.44
CA ALA A 246 6.98 6.35 7.09
C ALA A 246 6.53 5.36 6.00
N ASP A 247 6.80 4.06 6.16
CA ASP A 247 6.37 3.03 5.19
C ASP A 247 4.85 2.77 5.25
N CYS A 248 4.21 2.92 6.42
CA CYS A 248 2.75 2.86 6.55
C CYS A 248 2.08 4.04 5.82
N GLN A 249 2.58 5.26 6.01
CA GLN A 249 2.10 6.45 5.30
C GLN A 249 2.30 6.34 3.78
N LEU A 250 3.46 5.83 3.36
CA LEU A 250 3.73 5.56 1.94
C LEU A 250 2.74 4.54 1.38
N TYR A 251 2.46 3.47 2.11
CA TYR A 251 1.52 2.44 1.68
C TYR A 251 0.10 3.01 1.54
N ALA A 252 -0.34 3.81 2.51
CA ALA A 252 -1.62 4.51 2.46
C ALA A 252 -1.72 5.45 1.24
N SER A 253 -0.66 6.20 0.94
CA SER A 253 -0.58 7.06 -0.26
C SER A 253 -0.60 6.25 -1.56
N ASP A 254 0.18 5.17 -1.65
CA ASP A 254 0.21 4.30 -2.83
C ASP A 254 -1.17 3.69 -3.11
N LEU A 255 -1.92 3.30 -2.07
CA LEU A 255 -3.28 2.76 -2.21
C LEU A 255 -4.29 3.83 -2.63
N TYR A 256 -4.18 5.05 -2.11
CA TYR A 256 -5.00 6.17 -2.54
C TYR A 256 -4.79 6.45 -4.04
N ASP A 257 -3.54 6.55 -4.48
CA ASP A 257 -3.20 6.78 -5.89
C ASP A 257 -3.76 5.66 -6.77
N LEU A 258 -3.65 4.40 -6.34
CA LEU A 258 -4.21 3.24 -7.05
C LEU A 258 -5.74 3.31 -7.22
N GLN A 259 -6.45 3.82 -6.23
CA GLN A 259 -7.90 3.99 -6.28
C GLN A 259 -8.33 5.12 -7.22
N HIS A 260 -7.43 6.08 -7.50
CA HIS A 260 -7.65 7.24 -8.37
C HIS A 260 -6.96 7.10 -9.72
N VAL A 261 -6.53 5.89 -10.11
CA VAL A 261 -5.99 5.62 -11.44
C VAL A 261 -7.09 5.78 -12.50
N GLU A 262 -6.79 6.59 -13.51
CA GLU A 262 -7.64 6.76 -14.69
C GLU A 262 -7.86 5.43 -15.44
N ASP A 263 -9.06 5.23 -16.00
CA ASP A 263 -9.41 4.01 -16.76
C ASP A 263 -8.43 3.73 -17.92
N GLU A 264 -7.91 4.80 -18.52
CA GLU A 264 -6.90 4.74 -19.58
C GLU A 264 -5.53 4.22 -19.15
N ALA A 265 -5.23 4.20 -17.85
CA ALA A 265 -3.97 3.68 -17.31
C ALA A 265 -4.09 2.24 -16.81
N MET A 266 -5.31 1.71 -16.65
CA MET A 266 -5.56 0.35 -16.14
C MET A 266 -4.96 -0.77 -16.99
N TYR A 267 -4.67 -0.49 -18.26
CA TYR A 267 -3.97 -1.40 -19.17
C TYR A 267 -2.58 -1.81 -18.65
N LEU A 268 -1.92 -0.95 -17.86
CA LEU A 268 -0.60 -1.23 -17.27
C LEU A 268 -0.63 -2.42 -16.31
N THR A 269 -1.78 -2.71 -15.68
CA THR A 269 -1.96 -3.89 -14.80
C THR A 269 -1.90 -5.22 -15.57
N MET A 270 -1.99 -5.16 -16.90
CA MET A 270 -1.99 -6.30 -17.81
C MET A 270 -0.92 -6.22 -18.89
N ALA A 271 -0.14 -5.13 -18.88
CA ALA A 271 0.93 -4.91 -19.84
C ALA A 271 2.06 -5.92 -19.64
N ASP A 272 2.71 -6.26 -20.76
CA ASP A 272 3.81 -7.20 -20.81
C ASP A 272 4.92 -6.58 -21.66
N TYR A 273 6.15 -6.63 -21.15
CA TYR A 273 7.32 -6.06 -21.85
C TYR A 273 7.58 -6.69 -23.22
N ARG A 274 6.98 -7.85 -23.53
CA ARG A 274 7.11 -8.52 -24.82
C ARG A 274 6.17 -7.96 -25.89
N TYR A 275 5.19 -7.14 -25.51
CA TYR A 275 4.25 -6.56 -26.44
C TYR A 275 4.90 -5.40 -27.21
N ASN A 276 4.69 -5.37 -28.53
CA ASN A 276 5.07 -4.23 -29.36
C ASN A 276 4.09 -3.06 -29.22
N SER A 277 4.43 -1.90 -29.81
CA SER A 277 3.65 -0.67 -29.67
C SER A 277 2.20 -0.80 -30.15
N GLN A 278 1.95 -1.54 -31.24
CA GLN A 278 0.58 -1.80 -31.70
C GLN A 278 -0.19 -2.72 -30.73
N GLN A 279 0.48 -3.70 -30.12
CA GLN A 279 -0.13 -4.54 -29.07
C GLN A 279 -0.44 -3.73 -27.81
N MET A 280 0.44 -2.80 -27.43
CA MET A 280 0.16 -1.83 -26.37
C MET A 280 -1.08 -0.98 -26.67
N ALA A 281 -1.22 -0.49 -27.91
CA ALA A 281 -2.39 0.29 -28.32
C ALA A 281 -3.69 -0.52 -28.23
N ILE A 282 -3.68 -1.79 -28.71
CA ILE A 282 -4.83 -2.69 -28.59
C ILE A 282 -5.14 -2.96 -27.12
N LEU A 283 -4.13 -3.25 -26.31
CA LEU A 283 -4.30 -3.51 -24.88
C LEU A 283 -4.90 -2.30 -24.17
N LYS A 284 -4.43 -1.08 -24.46
CA LYS A 284 -5.00 0.15 -23.90
C LYS A 284 -6.48 0.26 -24.24
N GLY A 285 -6.84 0.20 -25.51
CA GLY A 285 -8.24 0.32 -25.94
C GLY A 285 -9.16 -0.74 -25.32
N ILE A 286 -8.72 -2.00 -25.26
CA ILE A 286 -9.53 -3.09 -24.69
C ILE A 286 -9.63 -2.99 -23.16
N ALA A 287 -8.55 -2.61 -22.49
CA ALA A 287 -8.55 -2.44 -21.04
C ALA A 287 -9.45 -1.28 -20.61
N THR A 288 -9.36 -0.13 -21.29
CA THR A 288 -10.22 1.04 -21.04
C THR A 288 -11.69 0.70 -21.23
N TRP A 289 -12.07 0.11 -22.38
CA TRP A 289 -13.45 -0.33 -22.62
C TRP A 289 -13.94 -1.31 -21.55
N ARG A 290 -13.10 -2.27 -21.15
CA ARG A 290 -13.47 -3.26 -20.13
C ARG A 290 -13.72 -2.58 -18.78
N GLU A 291 -12.89 -1.60 -18.45
CA GLU A 291 -12.97 -0.84 -17.21
C GLU A 291 -14.25 0.00 -17.15
N GLU A 292 -14.50 0.80 -18.19
CA GLU A 292 -15.70 1.62 -18.33
C GLU A 292 -16.97 0.77 -18.24
N LEU A 293 -17.01 -0.36 -18.95
CA LEU A 293 -18.17 -1.25 -18.95
C LEU A 293 -18.37 -1.92 -17.58
N ALA A 294 -17.30 -2.41 -16.95
CA ALA A 294 -17.35 -3.02 -15.62
C ALA A 294 -17.88 -2.02 -14.58
N ARG A 295 -17.37 -0.78 -14.62
CA ARG A 295 -17.79 0.32 -13.75
C ARG A 295 -19.25 0.70 -13.98
N ALA A 296 -19.65 0.92 -15.24
CA ALA A 296 -21.01 1.33 -15.60
C ALA A 296 -22.08 0.28 -15.29
N THR A 297 -21.73 -1.00 -15.40
CA THR A 297 -22.65 -2.11 -15.08
C THR A 297 -22.54 -2.60 -13.64
N ASN A 298 -21.62 -2.03 -12.86
CA ASN A 298 -21.23 -2.51 -11.54
C ASN A 298 -20.95 -4.03 -11.51
N GLN A 299 -20.26 -4.55 -12.53
CA GLN A 299 -19.90 -5.96 -12.65
C GLN A 299 -18.39 -6.17 -12.51
N PRO A 300 -17.94 -7.29 -11.93
CA PRO A 300 -16.52 -7.63 -11.89
C PRO A 300 -15.91 -7.64 -13.29
N ARG A 301 -14.69 -7.10 -13.42
CA ARG A 301 -13.93 -7.06 -14.69
C ARG A 301 -13.84 -8.43 -15.38
N THR A 302 -13.78 -9.49 -14.57
CA THR A 302 -13.71 -10.89 -15.02
C THR A 302 -15.00 -11.41 -15.64
N PHE A 303 -16.16 -10.83 -15.28
CA PHE A 303 -17.46 -11.15 -15.87
C PHE A 303 -17.61 -10.47 -17.23
N ILE A 304 -16.96 -9.32 -17.41
CA ILE A 304 -16.86 -8.65 -18.71
C ILE A 304 -15.95 -9.45 -19.65
N ILE A 305 -14.63 -9.43 -19.43
CA ILE A 305 -13.66 -10.25 -20.18
C ILE A 305 -12.53 -10.67 -19.24
N LYS A 306 -12.34 -11.99 -19.10
CA LYS A 306 -11.25 -12.57 -18.31
C LYS A 306 -9.88 -12.12 -18.82
N LYS A 307 -8.90 -12.02 -17.91
CA LYS A 307 -7.52 -11.60 -18.26
C LYS A 307 -6.92 -12.40 -19.42
N GLN A 308 -7.20 -13.70 -19.49
CA GLN A 308 -6.72 -14.59 -20.55
C GLN A 308 -7.27 -14.20 -21.94
N ALA A 309 -8.56 -13.94 -22.05
CA ALA A 309 -9.17 -13.52 -23.31
C ALA A 309 -8.64 -12.17 -23.81
N VAL A 310 -8.36 -11.21 -22.90
CA VAL A 310 -7.70 -9.95 -23.29
C VAL A 310 -6.30 -10.20 -23.86
N ARG A 311 -5.50 -11.08 -23.23
CA ARG A 311 -4.16 -11.44 -23.75
C ARG A 311 -4.23 -12.07 -25.14
N GLU A 312 -5.23 -12.91 -25.38
CA GLU A 312 -5.46 -13.54 -26.69
C GLU A 312 -5.87 -12.51 -27.73
N ILE A 313 -6.77 -11.57 -27.40
CA ILE A 313 -7.13 -10.46 -28.29
C ILE A 313 -5.89 -9.64 -28.70
N VAL A 314 -5.03 -9.31 -27.74
CA VAL A 314 -3.79 -8.54 -27.98
C VAL A 314 -2.79 -9.32 -28.84
N THR A 315 -2.70 -10.64 -28.64
CA THR A 315 -1.73 -11.49 -29.34
C THR A 315 -2.21 -11.84 -30.76
N GLU A 316 -3.46 -12.31 -30.89
CA GLU A 316 -4.05 -12.80 -32.13
C GLU A 316 -4.56 -11.67 -33.03
N LYS A 317 -4.87 -10.51 -32.45
CA LYS A 317 -5.32 -9.30 -33.16
C LYS A 317 -6.48 -9.60 -34.12
N PRO A 318 -7.61 -10.15 -33.66
CA PRO A 318 -8.68 -10.62 -34.53
C PRO A 318 -9.29 -9.49 -35.38
N ASN A 319 -9.65 -9.81 -36.62
CA ASN A 319 -10.24 -8.87 -37.60
C ASN A 319 -11.71 -9.18 -37.94
N SER A 320 -12.27 -10.25 -37.39
CA SER A 320 -13.64 -10.68 -37.65
C SER A 320 -14.26 -11.37 -36.44
N MET A 321 -15.59 -11.46 -36.41
CA MET A 321 -16.33 -12.20 -35.39
C MET A 321 -15.91 -13.67 -35.32
N ARG A 322 -15.58 -14.28 -36.47
CA ARG A 322 -15.07 -15.65 -36.55
C ARG A 322 -13.75 -15.79 -35.81
N GLU A 323 -12.82 -14.87 -36.03
CA GLU A 323 -11.53 -14.90 -35.35
C GLU A 323 -11.66 -14.63 -33.86
N LEU A 324 -12.50 -13.67 -33.45
CA LEU A 324 -12.80 -13.45 -32.03
C LEU A 324 -13.33 -14.73 -31.36
N ALA A 325 -14.26 -15.44 -32.02
CA ALA A 325 -14.86 -16.66 -31.46
C ALA A 325 -13.92 -17.87 -31.41
N HIS A 326 -13.02 -18.03 -32.38
CA HIS A 326 -12.17 -19.23 -32.51
C HIS A 326 -10.75 -19.06 -31.95
N LYS A 327 -10.27 -17.83 -31.83
CA LYS A 327 -8.90 -17.54 -31.38
C LYS A 327 -8.82 -16.99 -29.96
N THR A 328 -9.96 -16.78 -29.30
CA THR A 328 -10.02 -16.29 -27.93
C THR A 328 -10.92 -17.16 -27.07
N THR A 329 -10.72 -17.08 -25.76
CA THR A 329 -11.50 -17.74 -24.71
C THR A 329 -12.68 -16.88 -24.26
N MET A 330 -13.08 -15.89 -25.06
CA MET A 330 -14.26 -15.07 -24.77
C MET A 330 -15.53 -15.90 -24.72
N HIS A 331 -16.38 -15.62 -23.73
CA HIS A 331 -17.66 -16.31 -23.60
C HIS A 331 -18.62 -15.92 -24.73
N ARG A 332 -19.41 -16.88 -25.23
CA ARG A 332 -20.33 -16.70 -26.37
C ARG A 332 -21.35 -15.57 -26.15
N SER A 333 -21.84 -15.40 -24.91
CA SER A 333 -22.76 -14.29 -24.59
C SER A 333 -22.10 -12.93 -24.79
N MET A 334 -20.86 -12.77 -24.33
CA MET A 334 -20.09 -11.53 -24.43
C MET A 334 -19.69 -11.23 -25.88
N LEU A 335 -19.34 -12.26 -26.65
CA LEU A 335 -19.12 -12.14 -28.10
C LEU A 335 -20.37 -11.60 -28.81
N ARG A 336 -21.56 -12.12 -28.48
CA ARG A 336 -22.82 -11.67 -29.10
C ARG A 336 -23.17 -10.23 -28.74
N LEU A 337 -22.92 -9.82 -27.50
CA LEU A 337 -23.26 -8.49 -27.01
C LEU A 337 -22.26 -7.41 -27.47
N TYR A 338 -20.96 -7.70 -27.39
CA TYR A 338 -19.90 -6.69 -27.50
C TYR A 338 -18.87 -6.97 -28.60
N GLY A 339 -19.01 -8.07 -29.36
CA GLY A 339 -18.02 -8.47 -30.36
C GLY A 339 -17.74 -7.41 -31.43
N GLU A 340 -18.78 -6.79 -31.98
CA GLU A 340 -18.63 -5.73 -32.99
C GLU A 340 -17.94 -4.47 -32.43
N GLU A 341 -18.26 -4.10 -31.19
CA GLU A 341 -17.62 -2.98 -30.49
C GLU A 341 -16.13 -3.24 -30.27
N LEU A 342 -15.78 -4.45 -29.82
CA LEU A 342 -14.38 -4.86 -29.65
C LEU A 342 -13.62 -4.87 -30.98
N LEU A 343 -14.21 -5.35 -32.07
CA LEU A 343 -13.58 -5.29 -33.39
C LEU A 343 -13.33 -3.85 -33.84
N LYS A 344 -14.24 -2.93 -33.53
CA LYS A 344 -14.05 -1.50 -33.80
C LYS A 344 -12.88 -0.94 -33.00
N ILE A 345 -12.78 -1.26 -31.71
CA ILE A 345 -11.66 -0.85 -30.83
C ILE A 345 -10.33 -1.40 -31.38
N ILE A 346 -10.27 -2.68 -31.72
CA ILE A 346 -9.07 -3.32 -32.27
C ILE A 346 -8.67 -2.67 -33.60
N ARG A 347 -9.63 -2.41 -34.49
CA ARG A 347 -9.37 -1.77 -35.79
C ARG A 347 -8.83 -0.35 -35.61
N ASN A 348 -9.44 0.42 -34.71
CA ASN A 348 -8.98 1.77 -34.41
C ASN A 348 -7.55 1.75 -33.86
N ALA A 349 -7.29 0.89 -32.87
CA ALA A 349 -5.95 0.75 -32.27
C ALA A 349 -4.87 0.30 -33.28
N LYS A 350 -5.23 -0.53 -34.26
CA LYS A 350 -4.31 -0.93 -35.34
C LYS A 350 -3.97 0.19 -36.31
N ASN A 351 -4.92 1.10 -36.53
CA ASN A 351 -4.81 2.21 -37.47
C ASN A 351 -4.28 3.49 -36.82
N LEU A 352 -4.05 3.49 -35.50
CA LEU A 352 -3.39 4.61 -34.82
C LEU A 352 -2.00 4.84 -35.41
N PRO A 353 -1.60 6.10 -35.64
CA PRO A 353 -0.24 6.42 -35.99
C PRO A 353 0.74 5.90 -34.91
N PRO A 354 1.93 5.40 -35.28
CA PRO A 354 2.89 4.89 -34.30
C PRO A 354 3.28 5.87 -33.19
N ALA A 355 3.19 7.19 -33.46
CA ALA A 355 3.45 8.24 -32.49
C ALA A 355 2.37 8.36 -31.40
N GLU A 356 1.17 7.83 -31.63
CA GLU A 356 0.04 7.81 -30.69
C GLU A 356 -0.04 6.48 -29.91
N HIS A 357 0.84 5.52 -30.21
CA HIS A 357 0.89 4.28 -29.45
C HIS A 357 1.43 4.52 -28.03
N PRO A 358 0.91 3.82 -27.01
CA PRO A 358 1.51 3.84 -25.68
C PRO A 358 2.95 3.33 -25.71
N ALA A 359 3.79 3.84 -24.81
CA ALA A 359 5.17 3.40 -24.66
C ALA A 359 5.22 1.90 -24.31
N CYS A 360 6.17 1.18 -24.91
CA CYS A 360 6.44 -0.20 -24.54
C CYS A 360 7.12 -0.25 -23.16
N LEU A 361 6.81 -1.29 -22.39
CA LEU A 361 7.51 -1.52 -21.13
C LEU A 361 8.95 -1.98 -21.36
N VAL A 362 9.82 -1.58 -20.45
CA VAL A 362 11.22 -1.98 -20.46
C VAL A 362 11.34 -3.42 -19.94
N PRO A 363 12.15 -4.29 -20.58
CA PRO A 363 12.36 -5.64 -20.08
C PRO A 363 12.99 -5.64 -18.68
N PRO A 364 12.55 -6.53 -17.78
CA PRO A 364 13.18 -6.64 -16.46
C PRO A 364 14.60 -7.19 -16.60
N TYR A 365 15.49 -6.74 -15.70
CA TYR A 365 16.86 -7.25 -15.65
C TYR A 365 16.88 -8.77 -15.44
N ARG A 366 17.49 -9.50 -16.39
CA ARG A 366 17.76 -10.94 -16.32
C ARG A 366 19.13 -11.23 -16.93
N SER A 367 20.09 -11.57 -16.07
CA SER A 367 21.43 -11.96 -16.52
C SER A 367 21.88 -13.30 -15.98
N LYS A 368 22.60 -14.05 -16.82
CA LYS A 368 23.39 -15.23 -16.41
C LYS A 368 24.65 -14.79 -15.67
N ASN A 369 25.23 -13.64 -16.04
CA ASN A 369 26.33 -13.03 -15.31
C ASN A 369 25.78 -12.42 -14.02
N LYS A 370 26.31 -12.87 -12.88
CA LYS A 370 25.82 -12.49 -11.56
C LYS A 370 26.61 -11.34 -10.91
N ILE A 371 27.56 -10.73 -11.61
CA ILE A 371 28.41 -9.65 -11.05
C ILE A 371 27.56 -8.51 -10.50
N LEU A 372 26.70 -7.89 -11.33
CA LEU A 372 25.82 -6.79 -10.90
C LEU A 372 24.91 -7.22 -9.74
N SER A 373 24.21 -8.35 -9.88
CA SER A 373 23.25 -8.79 -8.84
C SER A 373 23.93 -9.09 -7.51
N LYS A 374 25.16 -9.61 -7.52
CA LYS A 374 25.94 -9.86 -6.31
C LYS A 374 26.40 -8.55 -5.67
N ALA A 375 26.91 -7.60 -6.46
CA ALA A 375 27.35 -6.31 -5.95
C ALA A 375 26.18 -5.52 -5.33
N VAL A 376 25.03 -5.52 -6.00
CA VAL A 376 23.80 -4.87 -5.50
C VAL A 376 23.28 -5.56 -4.25
N GLN A 377 23.19 -6.89 -4.24
CA GLN A 377 22.73 -7.62 -3.06
C GLN A 377 23.64 -7.39 -1.86
N GLN A 378 24.97 -7.40 -2.07
CA GLN A 378 25.92 -7.10 -1.00
C GLN A 378 25.70 -5.70 -0.41
N ALA A 379 25.53 -4.68 -1.26
CA ALA A 379 25.28 -3.32 -0.79
C ALA A 379 23.97 -3.19 -0.01
N ILE A 380 22.92 -3.92 -0.43
CA ILE A 380 21.65 -4.01 0.31
C ILE A 380 21.87 -4.67 1.66
N ASP A 381 22.53 -5.84 1.69
CA ASP A 381 22.74 -6.62 2.91
C ASP A 381 23.64 -5.89 3.93
N ASP A 382 24.67 -5.20 3.45
CA ASP A 382 25.57 -4.40 4.31
C ASP A 382 24.79 -3.26 5.00
N HIS A 383 23.95 -2.54 4.25
CA HIS A 383 23.16 -1.45 4.82
C HIS A 383 22.03 -1.95 5.71
N ALA A 384 21.33 -3.00 5.29
CA ALA A 384 20.30 -3.70 6.06
C ALA A 384 20.85 -4.13 7.43
N LYS A 385 22.04 -4.73 7.45
CA LYS A 385 22.75 -5.10 8.68
C LYS A 385 23.14 -3.88 9.53
N ALA A 386 23.59 -2.80 8.90
CA ALA A 386 24.00 -1.59 9.62
C ALA A 386 22.84 -0.90 10.34
N ILE A 387 21.63 -0.93 9.77
CA ILE A 387 20.42 -0.34 10.36
C ILE A 387 19.59 -1.34 11.19
N GLY A 388 19.94 -2.63 11.18
CA GLY A 388 19.22 -3.67 11.92
C GLY A 388 17.87 -4.08 11.30
N MET A 389 17.71 -3.99 9.97
CA MET A 389 16.45 -4.28 9.26
C MET A 389 16.62 -5.41 8.24
N PRO A 390 15.58 -6.21 7.94
CA PRO A 390 15.63 -7.19 6.86
C PRO A 390 15.85 -6.57 5.46
N SER A 391 16.73 -7.17 4.66
CA SER A 391 17.02 -6.74 3.27
C SER A 391 15.77 -6.69 2.38
N SER A 392 14.82 -7.60 2.60
CA SER A 392 13.55 -7.68 1.87
C SER A 392 12.64 -6.46 2.10
N VAL A 393 12.73 -5.85 3.28
CA VAL A 393 12.00 -4.64 3.67
C VAL A 393 12.74 -3.39 3.21
N LEU A 394 14.07 -3.37 3.37
CA LEU A 394 14.90 -2.26 2.90
C LEU A 394 14.75 -2.06 1.39
N MET A 395 14.77 -3.14 0.60
CA MET A 395 14.72 -3.05 -0.86
C MET A 395 13.76 -4.09 -1.47
N ARG A 396 12.53 -3.64 -1.77
CA ARG A 396 11.55 -4.44 -2.49
C ARG A 396 12.00 -4.67 -3.94
N LYS A 397 11.78 -5.88 -4.45
CA LYS A 397 12.13 -6.26 -5.84
C LYS A 397 11.53 -5.33 -6.90
N LYS A 398 10.30 -4.82 -6.67
CA LYS A 398 9.63 -3.85 -7.55
C LYS A 398 10.45 -2.56 -7.65
N TRP A 399 10.82 -1.97 -6.52
CA TRP A 399 11.61 -0.75 -6.45
C TRP A 399 12.99 -0.93 -7.07
N LEU A 400 13.65 -2.07 -6.83
CA LEU A 400 14.94 -2.36 -7.47
C LEU A 400 14.83 -2.44 -8.99
N GLY A 401 13.76 -3.05 -9.52
CA GLY A 401 13.50 -3.09 -10.96
C GLY A 401 13.28 -1.69 -11.56
N GLN A 402 12.56 -0.81 -10.85
CA GLN A 402 12.34 0.57 -11.27
C GLN A 402 13.63 1.41 -11.18
N LEU A 403 14.45 1.21 -10.15
CA LEU A 403 15.77 1.84 -10.02
C LEU A 403 16.70 1.43 -11.17
N TYR A 404 16.70 0.15 -11.54
CA TYR A 404 17.42 -0.35 -12.70
C TYR A 404 16.98 0.33 -13.99
N GLU A 405 15.67 0.53 -14.19
CA GLU A 405 15.17 1.26 -15.35
C GLU A 405 15.68 2.70 -15.39
N VAL A 406 15.67 3.40 -14.24
CA VAL A 406 16.17 4.78 -14.14
C VAL A 406 17.64 4.87 -14.57
N ILE A 407 18.47 3.96 -14.05
CA ILE A 407 19.92 3.97 -14.31
C ILE A 407 20.25 3.47 -15.72
N ALA A 408 19.57 2.43 -16.20
CA ALA A 408 19.86 1.85 -17.52
C ALA A 408 19.51 2.80 -18.67
N LEU A 409 18.51 3.68 -18.47
CA LEU A 409 18.00 4.61 -19.48
C LEU A 409 18.40 6.08 -19.24
N ASP A 410 19.28 6.35 -18.28
CA ASP A 410 19.71 7.72 -17.92
C ASP A 410 18.54 8.67 -17.61
N LYS A 411 17.51 8.15 -16.95
CA LYS A 411 16.35 8.94 -16.53
C LYS A 411 16.73 9.90 -15.41
N ASN A 412 15.89 10.91 -15.20
CA ASN A 412 16.10 11.85 -14.10
C ASN A 412 15.91 11.13 -12.76
N LEU A 413 16.72 11.47 -11.74
CA LEU A 413 16.55 10.93 -10.38
C LEU A 413 15.20 11.31 -9.74
N SER A 414 14.53 12.34 -10.24
CA SER A 414 13.14 12.64 -9.87
C SER A 414 12.16 11.53 -10.25
N GLU A 415 12.53 10.63 -11.18
CA GLU A 415 11.74 9.48 -11.62
C GLU A 415 11.99 8.22 -10.79
N LEU A 416 12.76 8.31 -9.69
CA LEU A 416 12.87 7.22 -8.73
C LEU A 416 11.48 6.77 -8.24
N PRO A 417 11.29 5.47 -7.93
CA PRO A 417 10.05 5.03 -7.31
C PRO A 417 9.87 5.67 -5.94
N GLN A 418 8.63 5.96 -5.55
CA GLN A 418 8.36 6.81 -4.39
C GLN A 418 8.92 6.25 -3.08
N GLY A 419 8.93 4.93 -2.90
CA GLY A 419 9.56 4.28 -1.74
C GLY A 419 11.07 4.47 -1.61
N LEU A 420 11.75 4.93 -2.68
CA LEU A 420 13.17 5.28 -2.66
C LEU A 420 13.42 6.79 -2.57
N LYS A 421 12.37 7.61 -2.44
CA LYS A 421 12.48 9.08 -2.25
C LYS A 421 12.32 9.52 -0.79
N GLY A 422 11.82 8.64 0.08
CA GLY A 422 11.72 8.90 1.52
C GLY A 422 13.05 8.65 2.26
N TRP A 423 12.97 8.11 3.47
CA TRP A 423 14.13 7.87 4.34
C TRP A 423 15.26 7.03 3.70
N ARG A 424 14.95 6.21 2.68
CA ARG A 424 15.93 5.41 1.94
C ARG A 424 16.77 6.24 0.96
N ASN A 425 16.36 7.47 0.62
CA ASN A 425 16.89 8.21 -0.52
C ASN A 425 18.39 8.47 -0.44
N ASP A 426 18.86 8.96 0.71
CA ASP A 426 20.27 9.30 0.89
C ASP A 426 21.18 8.11 0.64
N TRP A 427 20.86 6.95 1.22
CA TRP A 427 21.60 5.71 0.98
C TRP A 427 21.51 5.25 -0.48
N VAL A 428 20.31 5.29 -1.08
CA VAL A 428 20.12 4.92 -2.48
C VAL A 428 20.99 5.77 -3.40
N VAL A 429 20.97 7.09 -3.23
CA VAL A 429 21.68 8.04 -4.09
C VAL A 429 23.20 7.97 -3.86
N GLN A 430 23.65 7.91 -2.62
CA GLN A 430 25.07 7.97 -2.29
C GLN A 430 25.78 6.61 -2.42
N THR A 431 25.06 5.50 -2.30
CA THR A 431 25.66 4.15 -2.27
C THR A 431 25.14 3.27 -3.40
N LEU A 432 23.83 3.04 -3.46
CA LEU A 432 23.27 2.01 -4.34
C LEU A 432 23.37 2.40 -5.82
N ILE A 433 23.07 3.66 -6.16
CA ILE A 433 23.18 4.18 -7.53
C ILE A 433 24.63 4.08 -8.05
N PRO A 434 25.67 4.52 -7.30
CA PRO A 434 27.06 4.32 -7.71
C PRO A 434 27.44 2.85 -7.96
N VAL A 435 26.98 1.93 -7.08
CA VAL A 435 27.21 0.49 -7.25
C VAL A 435 26.61 -0.02 -8.57
N ILE A 436 25.36 0.33 -8.85
CA ILE A 436 24.68 -0.08 -10.09
C ILE A 436 25.33 0.58 -11.31
N SER A 437 25.65 1.87 -11.22
CA SER A 437 26.26 2.65 -12.31
C SER A 437 27.62 2.11 -12.75
N LYS A 438 28.42 1.58 -11.83
CA LYS A 438 29.69 0.89 -12.14
C LYS A 438 29.48 -0.35 -13.05
N HIS A 439 28.30 -0.93 -13.00
CA HIS A 439 27.90 -2.12 -13.74
C HIS A 439 26.78 -1.83 -14.76
N LYS A 440 26.69 -0.57 -15.24
CA LYS A 440 25.62 -0.13 -16.13
C LYS A 440 25.60 -0.89 -17.46
N THR A 441 26.77 -1.23 -18.01
CA THR A 441 26.86 -2.00 -19.25
C THR A 441 26.24 -3.39 -19.08
N GLU A 442 26.55 -4.08 -17.98
CA GLU A 442 25.97 -5.39 -17.66
C GLU A 442 24.47 -5.30 -17.36
N LEU A 443 24.04 -4.20 -16.74
CA LEU A 443 22.63 -3.90 -16.51
C LEU A 443 21.87 -3.79 -17.84
N GLN A 444 22.34 -2.94 -18.75
CA GLN A 444 21.73 -2.72 -20.06
C GLN A 444 21.70 -4.02 -20.88
N GLN A 445 22.79 -4.78 -20.90
CA GLN A 445 22.84 -6.10 -21.53
C GLN A 445 21.82 -7.07 -20.92
N GLY A 446 21.70 -7.11 -19.59
CA GLY A 446 20.74 -7.94 -18.87
C GLY A 446 19.28 -7.51 -19.06
N MET A 447 19.04 -6.27 -19.48
CA MET A 447 17.71 -5.75 -19.84
C MET A 447 17.45 -5.78 -21.36
N GLY A 448 18.43 -6.22 -22.17
CA GLY A 448 18.31 -6.23 -23.62
C GLY A 448 18.24 -4.84 -24.25
N ILE A 449 18.72 -3.81 -23.55
CA ILE A 449 18.86 -2.44 -24.05
C ILE A 449 20.15 -2.39 -24.86
N ARG A 450 20.07 -1.87 -26.09
CA ARG A 450 21.19 -1.80 -27.05
C ARG A 450 21.96 -0.51 -26.93
#